data_AF-U5D0E2-F1
#
_entry.id   AF-U5D0E2-F1
#
_cell.length_a   1.000
_cell.length_b   1.000
_cell.length_c   1.000
_cell.angle_alpha   90.00
_cell.angle_beta   90.00
_cell.angle_gamma   90.00
#
_symmetry.space_group_name_H-M   'P 1'
#
loop_
_entity.id
_entity.type
_entity.pdbx_description
1 polymer ?
#
loop_
_entity_poly.entity_id
_entity_poly.type
_entity_poly.pdbx_seq_one_letter_code
_entity_poly.pdbx_strand_id
1 'polypeptide(L)'
;MAAIEMPNIRFHQLLGGMAQRNTFACNSLIRAHFEAKNYRTALSLYHQMLLNGTPFDNFTFPCVLTTCRHSNHLFLGKQVHAQLTKLGFASDNFVCTALIGMYGELDSIEIARHVLDEMPQRNSIAWTILLGFHANGDNPQLGLQTFFEMEASASRLIL
;
A
#
# COMPACT_ATOMS: atom_id res chain seq x y z
N MET A 1 -6.90 43.59 33.02
CA MET A 1 -6.65 43.10 31.64
C MET A 1 -5.75 41.87 31.77
N ALA A 2 -6.35 40.70 31.96
CA ALA A 2 -5.63 39.47 32.27
C ALA A 2 -5.15 38.80 30.98
N ALA A 3 -3.83 38.65 30.82
CA ALA A 3 -3.24 37.83 29.79
C ALA A 3 -3.50 36.36 30.14
N ILE A 4 -4.25 35.67 29.27
CA ILE A 4 -4.43 34.23 29.34
C ILE A 4 -3.12 33.61 28.83
N GLU A 5 -2.27 33.18 29.76
CA GLU A 5 -1.17 32.27 29.46
C GLU A 5 -1.77 30.95 28.94
N MET A 6 -1.63 30.69 27.64
CA MET A 6 -1.87 29.36 27.11
C MET A 6 -0.76 28.43 27.62
N PRO A 7 -1.06 27.31 28.28
CA PRO A 7 -0.04 26.39 28.71
C PRO A 7 0.64 25.81 27.47
N ASN A 8 1.96 25.97 27.44
CA ASN A 8 2.85 25.50 26.40
C ASN A 8 2.97 23.97 26.48
N ILE A 9 1.92 23.27 26.06
CA ILE A 9 1.88 21.81 26.04
C ILE A 9 2.80 21.37 24.90
N ARG A 10 4.02 20.99 25.28
CA ARG A 10 5.01 20.39 24.38
C ARG A 10 4.38 19.17 23.70
N PHE A 11 4.16 19.24 22.39
CA PHE A 11 3.70 18.11 21.55
C PHE A 11 4.48 16.81 21.81
N HIS A 12 5.76 16.92 22.19
CA HIS A 12 6.61 15.78 22.56
C HIS A 12 6.19 15.06 23.86
N GLN A 13 5.53 15.74 24.81
CA GLN A 13 5.04 15.13 26.06
C GLN A 13 3.66 14.46 25.88
N LEU A 14 2.82 14.94 24.96
CA LEU A 14 1.57 14.26 24.58
C LEU A 14 1.85 12.92 23.87
N LEU A 15 2.95 12.82 23.12
CA LEU A 15 3.38 11.57 22.48
C LEU A 15 3.95 10.54 23.47
N GLY A 16 4.42 10.98 24.65
CA GLY A 16 4.99 10.11 25.68
C GLY A 16 3.97 9.34 26.52
N GLY A 17 2.68 9.68 26.44
CA GLY A 17 1.59 9.08 27.23
C GLY A 17 0.71 8.08 26.47
N MET A 18 0.89 7.89 25.16
CA MET A 18 0.10 6.94 24.36
C MET A 18 0.71 5.53 24.37
N ALA A 19 0.97 5.01 25.58
CA ALA A 19 1.47 3.66 25.81
C ALA A 19 0.39 2.56 25.58
N GLN A 20 -0.40 2.72 24.52
CA GLN A 20 -0.96 1.63 23.73
C GLN A 20 -0.89 2.10 22.27
N ARG A 21 0.19 1.75 21.57
CA ARG A 21 0.27 1.91 20.12
C ARG A 21 -0.78 1.00 19.48
N ASN A 22 -1.97 1.54 19.26
CA ASN A 22 -2.99 0.89 18.47
C ASN A 22 -2.69 1.05 16.97
N THR A 23 -3.29 0.19 16.15
CA THR A 23 -3.06 0.12 14.70
C THR A 23 -3.26 1.47 14.02
N PHE A 24 -4.29 2.22 14.42
CA PHE A 24 -4.60 3.54 13.88
C PHE A 24 -3.43 4.52 14.04
N ALA A 25 -2.92 4.69 15.26
CA ALA A 25 -1.84 5.64 15.53
C ALA A 25 -0.57 5.29 14.72
N CYS A 26 -0.26 3.99 14.58
CA CYS A 26 0.87 3.55 13.78
C CYS A 26 0.65 3.82 12.28
N ASN A 27 -0.54 3.53 11.75
CA ASN A 27 -0.90 3.83 10.36
C ASN A 27 -0.80 5.32 10.07
N SER A 28 -1.31 6.18 10.96
CA SER A 28 -1.21 7.63 10.83
C SER A 28 0.25 8.10 10.81
N LEU A 29 1.11 7.55 11.67
CA LEU A 29 2.53 7.91 11.70
C LEU A 29 3.28 7.41 10.46
N ILE A 30 3.03 6.18 10.01
CA ILE A 30 3.62 5.64 8.77
C ILE A 30 3.26 6.55 7.60
N ARG A 31 1.98 6.93 7.49
CA ARG A 31 1.52 7.82 6.41
C ARG A 31 2.13 9.22 6.51
N ALA A 32 2.17 9.82 7.70
CA ALA A 32 2.79 11.13 7.90
C ALA A 32 4.28 11.13 7.52
N HIS A 33 5.02 10.09 7.89
CA HIS A 33 6.43 9.96 7.49
C HIS A 33 6.59 9.70 5.99
N PHE A 34 5.68 8.94 5.37
CA PHE A 34 5.66 8.77 3.91
C PHE A 34 5.45 10.11 3.18
N GLU A 35 4.47 10.91 3.60
CA GLU A 35 4.19 12.23 3.00
C GLU A 35 5.35 13.20 3.19
N ALA A 36 6.06 13.12 4.31
CA ALA A 36 7.30 13.84 4.58
C ALA A 36 8.53 13.27 3.84
N LYS A 37 8.37 12.29 2.95
CA LYS A 37 9.44 11.57 2.21
C LYS A 37 10.47 10.88 3.11
N ASN A 38 10.13 10.67 4.37
CA ASN A 38 10.96 9.99 5.37
C ASN A 38 10.69 8.47 5.33
N TYR A 39 10.92 7.85 4.17
CA TYR A 39 10.56 6.45 3.91
C TYR A 39 11.22 5.47 4.89
N ARG A 40 12.48 5.70 5.26
CA ARG A 40 13.19 4.88 6.26
C ARG A 40 12.45 4.83 7.58
N THR A 41 11.96 5.97 8.07
CA THR A 41 11.24 6.05 9.34
C THR A 41 9.86 5.39 9.23
N ALA A 42 9.15 5.60 8.11
CA ALA A 42 7.89 4.91 7.86
C ALA A 42 8.05 3.38 7.88
N LEU A 43 9.08 2.84 7.23
CA LEU A 43 9.38 1.40 7.25
C LEU A 43 9.84 0.92 8.63
N SER A 44 10.60 1.72 9.37
CA SER A 44 10.98 1.40 10.75
C SER A 44 9.77 1.31 11.68
N LEU A 45 8.75 2.14 11.48
CA LEU A 45 7.51 2.08 12.27
C LEU A 45 6.73 0.81 11.95
N TYR A 46 6.64 0.41 10.68
CA TYR A 46 6.08 -0.87 10.29
C TYR A 46 6.83 -2.05 10.94
N HIS A 47 8.16 -2.02 10.95
CA HIS A 47 8.97 -3.03 11.63
C HIS A 47 8.71 -3.06 13.15
N GLN A 48 8.53 -1.90 13.78
CA GLN A 48 8.14 -1.84 15.20
C GLN A 48 6.74 -2.41 15.45
N MET A 49 5.78 -2.22 14.53
CA MET A 49 4.46 -2.89 14.64
C MET A 49 4.61 -4.42 14.61
N LEU A 50 5.46 -4.96 13.73
CA LEU A 50 5.75 -6.40 13.66
C LEU A 50 6.35 -6.91 14.98
N LEU A 51 7.38 -6.25 15.51
CA LEU A 51 8.06 -6.66 16.74
C LEU A 51 7.16 -6.58 17.97
N ASN A 52 6.28 -5.57 18.02
CA ASN A 52 5.38 -5.35 19.15
C ASN A 52 4.09 -6.20 19.07
N GLY A 53 3.89 -6.94 17.98
CA GLY A 53 2.64 -7.68 17.74
C GLY A 53 1.42 -6.77 17.59
N THR A 54 1.61 -5.50 17.19
CA THR A 54 0.50 -4.60 16.91
C THR A 54 -0.27 -5.13 15.69
N PRO A 55 -1.61 -5.29 15.76
CA PRO A 55 -2.37 -5.83 14.65
C PRO A 55 -2.29 -4.91 13.43
N PHE A 56 -2.38 -5.53 12.24
CA PHE A 56 -2.46 -4.83 10.96
C PHE A 56 -3.91 -4.76 10.50
N ASP A 57 -4.22 -3.76 9.68
CA ASP A 57 -5.47 -3.65 8.96
C ASP A 57 -5.23 -3.44 7.46
N ASN A 58 -6.31 -3.32 6.71
CA ASN A 58 -6.28 -3.07 5.27
C ASN A 58 -5.76 -1.67 4.89
N PHE A 59 -5.49 -0.78 5.86
CA PHE A 59 -4.84 0.52 5.63
C PHE A 59 -3.33 0.48 5.88
N THR A 60 -2.84 -0.45 6.73
CA THR A 60 -1.42 -0.61 7.00
C THR A 60 -0.66 -0.99 5.72
N PHE A 61 -1.08 -2.05 5.02
CA PHE A 61 -0.34 -2.59 3.88
C PHE A 61 -0.22 -1.62 2.71
N PRO A 62 -1.28 -0.92 2.26
CA PRO A 62 -1.17 0.04 1.17
C PRO A 62 -0.17 1.16 1.46
N CYS A 63 -0.13 1.67 2.69
CA CYS A 63 0.86 2.69 3.09
C CYS A 63 2.29 2.16 3.01
N VAL A 64 2.53 0.94 3.52
CA VAL A 64 3.85 0.31 3.52
C VAL A 64 4.30 -0.06 2.12
N LEU A 65 3.41 -0.63 1.28
CA LEU A 65 3.69 -0.97 -0.11
C LEU A 65 4.01 0.27 -0.93
N THR A 66 3.24 1.35 -0.76
CA THR A 66 3.52 2.64 -1.38
C THR A 66 4.90 3.17 -0.94
N THR A 67 5.26 3.01 0.33
CA THR A 67 6.59 3.39 0.83
C THR A 67 7.70 2.53 0.22
N CYS A 68 7.49 1.22 0.03
CA CYS A 68 8.45 0.32 -0.61
C CYS A 68 8.67 0.71 -2.08
N ARG A 69 7.57 1.05 -2.77
CA ARG A 69 7.56 1.53 -4.15
C ARG A 69 8.42 2.79 -4.31
N HIS A 70 8.13 3.83 -3.52
CA HIS A 70 8.85 5.11 -3.58
C HIS A 70 10.29 5.06 -3.06
N SER A 71 10.64 4.05 -2.27
CA SER A 71 12.01 3.84 -1.79
C SER A 71 12.80 2.82 -2.64
N ASN A 72 12.22 2.28 -3.70
CA ASN A 72 12.82 1.25 -4.56
C ASN A 72 13.24 -0.03 -3.80
N HIS A 73 12.43 -0.45 -2.83
CA HIS A 73 12.70 -1.60 -1.94
C HIS A 73 11.86 -2.85 -2.32
N LEU A 74 12.09 -3.41 -3.50
CA LEU A 74 11.34 -4.59 -4.01
C LEU A 74 11.39 -5.80 -3.06
N PHE A 75 12.54 -6.10 -2.47
CA PHE A 75 12.69 -7.24 -1.57
C PHE A 75 11.80 -7.11 -0.32
N LEU A 76 11.69 -5.90 0.24
CA LEU A 76 10.78 -5.65 1.35
C LEU A 76 9.32 -5.73 0.90
N GLY A 77 9.00 -5.20 -0.28
CA GLY A 77 7.67 -5.36 -0.90
C GLY A 77 7.24 -6.82 -1.01
N LYS A 78 8.15 -7.72 -1.40
CA LYS A 78 7.91 -9.18 -1.44
C LYS A 78 7.67 -9.79 -0.06
N GLN A 79 8.42 -9.37 0.96
CA GLN A 79 8.16 -9.80 2.34
C GLN A 79 6.78 -9.34 2.84
N VAL A 80 6.42 -8.08 2.56
CA VAL A 80 5.12 -7.53 2.90
C VAL A 80 4.00 -8.27 2.16
N HIS A 81 4.19 -8.62 0.89
CA HIS A 81 3.26 -9.44 0.11
C HIS A 81 3.06 -10.83 0.73
N ALA A 82 4.12 -11.53 1.13
CA ALA A 82 4.00 -12.82 1.80
C ALA A 82 3.25 -12.69 3.15
N GLN A 83 3.55 -11.65 3.91
CA GLN A 83 2.94 -11.40 5.21
C GLN A 83 1.43 -11.10 5.09
N LEU A 84 1.03 -10.20 4.20
CA LEU A 84 -0.39 -9.86 4.02
C LEU A 84 -1.19 -11.05 3.49
N THR A 85 -0.58 -11.90 2.65
CA THR A 85 -1.21 -13.12 2.13
C THR A 85 -1.47 -14.10 3.26
N LYS A 86 -0.46 -14.35 4.11
CA LYS A 86 -0.60 -15.20 5.29
C LYS A 86 -1.68 -14.71 6.26
N LEU A 87 -1.88 -13.40 6.35
CA LEU A 87 -2.87 -12.77 7.20
C LEU A 87 -4.27 -12.64 6.56
N GLY A 88 -4.45 -13.10 5.32
CA GLY A 88 -5.74 -13.09 4.63
C GLY A 88 -6.14 -11.76 4.01
N PHE A 89 -5.21 -10.81 3.85
CA PHE A 89 -5.49 -9.52 3.21
C PHE A 89 -5.33 -9.53 1.68
N ALA A 90 -4.88 -10.66 1.10
CA ALA A 90 -4.73 -10.81 -0.35
C ALA A 90 -6.06 -10.87 -1.13
N SER A 91 -7.21 -10.83 -0.45
CA SER A 91 -8.53 -10.68 -1.07
C SER A 91 -9.08 -9.25 -1.01
N ASP A 92 -8.43 -8.34 -0.28
CA ASP A 92 -8.85 -6.95 -0.19
C ASP A 92 -8.41 -6.17 -1.44
N ASN A 93 -9.39 -5.64 -2.18
CA ASN A 93 -9.15 -4.97 -3.45
C ASN A 93 -8.20 -3.77 -3.32
N PHE A 94 -8.24 -3.04 -2.20
CA PHE A 94 -7.37 -1.89 -1.98
C PHE A 94 -5.92 -2.33 -1.74
N VAL A 95 -5.73 -3.42 -0.98
CA VAL A 95 -4.41 -4.05 -0.77
C VAL A 95 -3.84 -4.61 -2.08
N CYS A 96 -4.63 -5.35 -2.86
CA CYS A 96 -4.21 -5.89 -4.15
C CYS A 96 -3.84 -4.78 -5.15
N THR A 97 -4.64 -3.71 -5.22
CA THR A 97 -4.34 -2.56 -6.08
C THR A 97 -3.00 -1.92 -5.71
N ALA A 98 -2.70 -1.79 -4.41
CA ALA A 98 -1.40 -1.29 -3.95
C ALA A 98 -0.24 -2.23 -4.27
N LEU A 99 -0.45 -3.56 -4.23
CA LEU A 99 0.54 -4.55 -4.65
C LEU A 99 0.86 -4.45 -6.15
N ILE A 100 -0.16 -4.35 -7.00
CA ILE A 100 0.01 -4.18 -8.46
C ILE A 100 0.83 -2.92 -8.74
N GLY A 101 0.47 -1.80 -8.12
CA GLY A 101 1.23 -0.56 -8.25
C GLY A 101 2.68 -0.67 -7.78
N MET A 102 2.92 -1.36 -6.65
CA MET A 102 4.27 -1.58 -6.13
C MET A 102 5.12 -2.45 -7.05
N TYR A 103 4.59 -3.58 -7.55
CA TYR A 103 5.34 -4.46 -8.44
C TYR A 103 5.58 -3.85 -9.82
N GLY A 104 4.60 -3.16 -10.39
CA GLY A 104 4.73 -2.58 -11.72
C GLY A 104 5.71 -1.41 -11.78
N GLU A 105 5.77 -0.55 -10.75
CA GLU A 105 6.78 0.53 -10.68
C GLU A 105 8.19 0.01 -10.34
N LEU A 106 8.33 -1.25 -9.91
CA LEU A 106 9.61 -1.89 -9.60
C LEU A 106 9.96 -2.99 -10.62
N ASP A 107 9.56 -2.79 -11.88
CA ASP A 107 9.86 -3.62 -13.04
C ASP A 107 9.54 -5.11 -12.86
N SER A 108 8.49 -5.42 -12.09
CA SER A 108 8.00 -6.78 -11.84
C SER A 108 6.57 -6.95 -12.34
N ILE A 109 6.33 -6.54 -13.60
CA ILE A 109 4.98 -6.46 -14.19
C ILE A 109 4.32 -7.84 -14.25
N GLU A 110 5.07 -8.91 -14.45
CA GLU A 110 4.55 -10.29 -14.45
C GLU A 110 3.95 -10.65 -13.08
N ILE A 111 4.59 -10.22 -11.99
CA ILE A 111 4.06 -10.42 -10.64
C ILE A 111 2.83 -9.52 -10.42
N ALA A 112 2.86 -8.28 -10.91
CA ALA A 112 1.69 -7.40 -10.85
C ALA A 112 0.48 -8.02 -11.58
N ARG A 113 0.72 -8.65 -12.74
CA ARG A 113 -0.29 -9.40 -13.49
C ARG A 113 -0.82 -10.59 -12.70
N HIS A 114 0.04 -11.39 -12.08
CA HIS A 114 -0.39 -12.50 -11.23
C HIS A 114 -1.28 -12.04 -10.07
N VAL A 115 -0.92 -10.92 -9.40
CA VAL A 115 -1.76 -10.36 -8.33
C VAL A 115 -3.15 -9.98 -8.86
N LEU A 116 -3.24 -9.34 -10.05
CA LEU A 116 -4.51 -9.03 -10.69
C LEU A 116 -5.32 -10.30 -11.01
N ASP A 117 -4.66 -11.34 -11.50
CA ASP A 117 -5.30 -12.61 -11.86
C ASP A 117 -5.84 -13.36 -10.62
N GLU A 118 -5.23 -13.18 -9.45
CA GLU A 118 -5.69 -13.78 -8.19
C GLU A 118 -6.79 -12.96 -7.47
N MET A 119 -7.07 -11.72 -7.89
CA MET A 119 -8.10 -10.90 -7.26
C MET A 119 -9.50 -11.52 -7.40
N PRO A 120 -10.28 -11.66 -6.29
CA PRO A 120 -11.65 -12.16 -6.35
C PRO A 120 -12.57 -11.28 -7.21
N GLN A 121 -12.38 -9.96 -7.12
CA GLN A 121 -13.09 -8.97 -7.92
C GLN A 121 -12.11 -7.94 -8.47
N ARG A 122 -11.73 -8.10 -9.73
CA ARG A 122 -10.85 -7.15 -10.43
C ARG A 122 -11.61 -5.84 -10.66
N ASN A 123 -11.19 -4.78 -9.97
CA ASN A 123 -11.77 -3.45 -10.15
C ASN A 123 -11.12 -2.72 -11.34
N SER A 124 -11.77 -1.69 -11.85
CA SER A 124 -11.28 -0.90 -12.99
C SER A 124 -9.94 -0.21 -12.70
N ILE A 125 -9.68 0.13 -11.44
CA ILE A 125 -8.43 0.81 -11.02
C ILE A 125 -7.23 -0.13 -11.23
N ALA A 126 -7.34 -1.39 -10.80
CA ALA A 126 -6.28 -2.39 -10.91
C ALA A 126 -5.91 -2.67 -12.39
N TRP A 127 -6.93 -2.80 -13.26
CA TRP A 127 -6.70 -2.91 -14.71
C TRP A 127 -6.02 -1.69 -15.30
N THR A 128 -6.49 -0.49 -14.94
CA THR A 128 -5.93 0.77 -15.44
C THR A 128 -4.46 0.94 -15.07
N ILE A 129 -4.10 0.57 -13.84
CA ILE A 129 -2.72 0.58 -13.37
C ILE A 129 -1.86 -0.36 -14.22
N LEU A 130 -2.30 -1.60 -14.43
CA LEU A 130 -1.54 -2.58 -15.21
C LEU A 130 -1.38 -2.17 -16.67
N LEU A 131 -2.45 -1.64 -17.29
CA LEU A 131 -2.40 -1.08 -18.63
C LEU A 131 -1.42 0.09 -18.75
N GLY A 132 -1.37 0.96 -17.73
CA GLY A 132 -0.40 2.05 -17.66
C GLY A 132 1.05 1.54 -17.69
N PHE A 133 1.34 0.43 -17.00
CA PHE A 133 2.66 -0.18 -17.05
C PHE A 133 3.00 -0.78 -18.42
N HIS A 134 2.04 -1.43 -19.09
CA HIS A 134 2.26 -1.93 -20.46
C HIS A 134 2.45 -0.82 -21.49
N ALA A 135 1.75 0.31 -21.33
CA ALA A 135 1.86 1.46 -22.22
C ALA A 135 3.20 2.20 -22.07
N ASN A 136 3.77 2.23 -20.86
CA ASN A 136 5.08 2.81 -20.59
C ASN A 136 6.24 1.86 -20.91
N GLY A 137 5.98 0.57 -21.02
CA GLY A 137 6.97 -0.44 -21.43
C GLY A 137 7.02 -0.64 -22.94
N ASP A 138 8.00 -1.43 -23.40
CA ASP A 138 8.22 -1.73 -24.82
C ASP A 138 7.34 -2.88 -25.35
N ASN A 139 6.17 -3.14 -24.76
CA ASN A 139 5.30 -4.26 -25.14
C ASN A 139 3.83 -3.84 -25.39
N PRO A 140 3.55 -3.14 -26.51
CA PRO A 140 2.21 -2.66 -26.85
C PRO A 140 1.21 -3.79 -27.13
N GLN A 141 1.69 -4.96 -27.54
CA GLN A 141 0.85 -6.14 -27.82
C GLN A 141 0.20 -6.66 -26.53
N LEU A 142 0.99 -6.76 -25.46
CA LEU A 142 0.50 -7.18 -24.16
C LEU A 142 -0.47 -6.16 -23.55
N GLY A 143 -0.24 -4.85 -23.81
CA GLY A 143 -1.17 -3.79 -23.45
C GLY A 143 -2.54 -3.94 -24.13
N LEU A 144 -2.56 -4.16 -25.45
CA LEU A 144 -3.80 -4.40 -26.20
C LEU A 144 -4.54 -5.66 -25.73
N GLN A 145 -3.80 -6.75 -25.50
CA GLN A 145 -4.38 -7.98 -24.97
C GLN A 145 -5.05 -7.73 -23.60
N THR A 146 -4.34 -7.05 -22.69
CA THR A 146 -4.85 -6.71 -21.36
C THR A 146 -6.10 -5.82 -21.43
N PHE A 147 -6.17 -4.93 -22.42
CA PHE A 147 -7.33 -4.05 -22.63
C PHE A 147 -8.56 -4.85 -23.07
N PHE A 148 -8.42 -5.75 -24.04
CA PHE A 148 -9.53 -6.61 -24.46
C PHE A 148 -9.99 -7.57 -23.35
N GLU A 149 -9.07 -8.08 -22.54
CA GLU A 149 -9.40 -8.88 -21.37
C GLU A 149 -10.19 -8.08 -20.33
N MET A 150 -9.81 -6.81 -20.10
CA MET A 150 -10.57 -5.89 -19.25
C MET A 150 -12.01 -5.71 -19.77
N GLU A 151 -12.20 -5.40 -21.06
CA GLU A 151 -13.54 -5.25 -21.66
C GLU A 151 -14.38 -6.52 -21.52
N ALA A 152 -13.81 -7.68 -21.83
CA ALA A 152 -14.48 -8.97 -21.69
C ALA A 152 -14.82 -9.33 -20.23
N SER A 153 -14.06 -8.82 -19.26
CA SER A 153 -14.37 -8.98 -17.83
C SER A 153 -15.53 -8.08 -17.39
N ALA A 154 -15.62 -6.87 -17.95
CA ALA A 154 -16.69 -5.93 -17.64
C ALA A 154 -18.05 -6.38 -18.21
N SER A 155 -18.07 -6.97 -19.43
CA SER A 155 -19.30 -7.50 -20.03
C SER A 155 -19.89 -8.70 -19.29
N ARG A 156 -19.08 -9.44 -18.51
CA ARG A 156 -19.51 -10.62 -17.73
C ARG A 156 -20.24 -10.28 -16.43
N LEU A 157 -20.26 -9.02 -16.02
CA LEU A 157 -21.01 -8.56 -14.84
C LEU A 157 -22.44 -8.09 -15.16
N ILE A 158 -22.83 -8.08 -16.44
CA ILE A 158 -24.11 -7.55 -16.94
C ILE A 158 -25.07 -8.69 -17.39
N LEU A 159 -24.63 -9.95 -17.30
CA LEU A 159 -25.43 -11.16 -17.57
C LEU A 159 -25.49 -12.05 -16.32
#